data_AF-A0A957HAD1-F1
#
_entry.id   AF-A0A957HAD1-F1
#
_cell.length_a   1.000
_cell.length_b   1.000
_cell.length_c   1.000
_cell.angle_alpha   90.00
_cell.angle_beta   90.00
_cell.angle_gamma   90.00
#
_symmetry.space_group_name_H-M   'P 1'
#
loop_
_entity.id
_entity.type
_entity.pdbx_description
1 polymer ?
#
loop_
_entity_poly.entity_id
_entity_poly.type
_entity_poly.pdbx_seq_one_letter_code
_entity_poly.pdbx_strand_id
1 'polypeptide(L)'
;VAIDTLAPDEIITLLPIEDMIMRGSTSLVCACERNSDYYNPVRCNPATYRGEVDVNPDPDINVMREYRVSVPDNYAFLDNLCTDLRFNPRYRPPFSTSDNIRLIQEGMRQAVTVGTAERANLSYVNVAGKTGTAEYCDNIANSLGLCEPGNWPSHAWFDGYAPYENPEILIVGFVYNGDEGSAVALPMVMETMEAYFRTKNERQGLPVANAGGTGAG
;
A
#
# COMPACT_ATOMS: atom_id res chain seq x y z
N VAL A 1 2.65 -10.42 3.11
CA VAL A 1 3.92 -11.12 3.44
C VAL A 1 5.03 -10.40 2.72
N ALA A 2 6.10 -10.02 3.42
CA ALA A 2 7.21 -9.31 2.79
C ALA A 2 7.98 -10.30 1.90
N ILE A 3 8.15 -9.99 0.61
CA ILE A 3 8.63 -10.96 -0.41
C ILE A 3 10.07 -11.43 -0.15
N ASP A 4 10.84 -10.60 0.55
CA ASP A 4 12.19 -10.80 1.06
C ASP A 4 12.27 -11.80 2.23
N THR A 5 11.16 -12.04 2.92
CA THR A 5 11.06 -13.02 4.02
C THR A 5 10.55 -14.39 3.59
N LEU A 6 10.04 -14.51 2.36
CA LEU A 6 9.59 -15.79 1.80
C LEU A 6 10.80 -16.65 1.44
N ALA A 7 10.83 -17.89 1.92
CA ALA A 7 11.87 -18.85 1.54
C ALA A 7 11.90 -18.99 0.00
N PRO A 8 13.07 -19.16 -0.65
CA PRO A 8 13.16 -19.17 -2.12
C PRO A 8 12.25 -20.18 -2.82
N ASP A 9 11.93 -21.30 -2.17
CA ASP A 9 11.08 -22.39 -2.63
C ASP A 9 9.60 -22.24 -2.27
N GLU A 10 9.24 -21.24 -1.46
CA GLU A 10 7.86 -20.97 -1.09
C GLU A 10 7.08 -20.37 -2.26
N ILE A 11 5.86 -20.87 -2.51
CA ILE A 11 5.02 -20.36 -3.59
C ILE A 11 4.39 -19.03 -3.17
N ILE A 12 4.62 -17.98 -3.95
CA ILE A 12 4.00 -16.67 -3.72
C ILE A 12 2.49 -16.81 -3.90
N THR A 13 1.70 -16.23 -3.00
CA THR A 13 0.24 -16.25 -3.11
C THR A 13 -0.25 -14.83 -3.39
N LEU A 14 -0.84 -14.63 -4.57
CA LEU A 14 -1.40 -13.36 -5.02
C LEU A 14 -2.92 -13.32 -4.82
N LEU A 15 -3.45 -12.11 -4.69
CA LEU A 15 -4.87 -11.84 -4.82
C LEU A 15 -5.30 -11.85 -6.29
N PRO A 16 -6.59 -12.09 -6.58
CA PRO A 16 -7.11 -12.10 -7.94
C PRO A 16 -6.82 -10.80 -8.71
N ILE A 17 -6.83 -9.64 -8.04
CA ILE A 17 -6.52 -8.34 -8.64
C ILE A 17 -5.03 -8.20 -8.97
N GLU A 18 -4.14 -8.73 -8.13
CA GLU A 18 -2.70 -8.66 -8.35
C GLU A 18 -2.30 -9.48 -9.59
N ASP A 19 -2.86 -10.69 -9.72
CA ASP A 19 -2.70 -11.50 -10.92
C ASP A 19 -3.21 -10.78 -12.19
N MET A 20 -4.34 -10.07 -12.10
CA MET A 20 -4.83 -9.24 -13.21
C MET A 20 -3.87 -8.10 -13.56
N ILE A 21 -3.33 -7.38 -12.58
CA ILE A 21 -2.36 -6.31 -12.82
C ILE A 21 -1.12 -6.86 -13.54
N MET A 22 -0.69 -8.07 -13.18
CA MET A 22 0.52 -8.69 -13.73
C MET A 22 0.32 -9.36 -15.09
N ARG A 23 -0.81 -10.05 -15.30
CA ARG A 23 -1.05 -10.88 -16.49
C ARG A 23 -2.14 -10.36 -17.42
N GLY A 24 -2.80 -9.27 -17.04
CA GLY A 24 -3.88 -8.65 -17.77
C GLY A 24 -4.98 -9.63 -18.13
N SER A 25 -5.32 -9.67 -19.42
CA SER A 25 -6.34 -10.54 -19.99
C SER A 25 -6.06 -12.05 -19.84
N THR A 26 -4.82 -12.44 -19.51
CA THR A 26 -4.45 -13.85 -19.33
C THR A 26 -4.46 -14.32 -17.87
N SER A 27 -4.90 -13.47 -16.95
CA SER A 27 -5.10 -13.78 -15.54
C SER A 27 -6.13 -14.89 -15.30
N LEU A 28 -6.07 -15.53 -14.14
CA LEU A 28 -7.00 -16.58 -13.72
C LEU A 28 -8.45 -16.07 -13.76
N VAL A 29 -8.69 -14.88 -13.21
CA VAL A 29 -10.02 -14.26 -13.15
C VAL A 29 -10.59 -14.08 -14.55
N CYS A 30 -9.83 -13.48 -15.46
CA CYS A 30 -10.25 -13.24 -16.83
C CYS A 30 -10.52 -14.55 -17.60
N ALA A 31 -9.73 -15.59 -17.35
CA ALA A 31 -9.98 -16.91 -17.96
C ALA A 31 -11.22 -17.60 -17.38
N CYS A 32 -11.56 -17.36 -16.10
CA CYS A 32 -12.65 -18.04 -15.41
C CYS A 32 -14.01 -17.33 -15.48
N GLU A 33 -14.04 -16.02 -15.64
CA GLU A 33 -15.28 -15.26 -15.65
C GLU A 33 -16.01 -15.42 -16.99
N ARG A 34 -17.19 -16.04 -16.96
CA ARG A 34 -17.96 -16.37 -18.17
C ARG A 34 -18.39 -15.16 -18.99
N ASN A 35 -18.53 -14.00 -18.33
CA ASN A 35 -18.93 -12.75 -18.97
C ASN A 35 -17.72 -11.91 -19.45
N SER A 36 -16.49 -12.39 -19.23
CA SER A 36 -15.28 -11.73 -19.72
C SER A 36 -15.08 -12.01 -21.21
N ASP A 37 -14.60 -11.00 -21.95
CA ASP A 37 -14.13 -11.16 -23.33
C ASP A 37 -12.95 -12.16 -23.46
N TYR A 38 -12.32 -12.52 -22.34
CA TYR A 38 -11.16 -13.41 -22.26
C TYR A 38 -11.47 -14.79 -21.68
N TYR A 39 -12.75 -15.11 -21.47
CA TYR A 39 -13.19 -16.37 -20.91
C TYR A 39 -12.59 -17.56 -21.66
N ASN A 40 -11.96 -18.46 -20.91
CA ASN A 40 -11.35 -19.67 -21.43
C ASN A 40 -11.52 -20.84 -20.44
N PRO A 41 -12.50 -21.73 -20.65
CA PRO A 41 -12.80 -22.81 -19.72
C PRO A 41 -11.67 -23.85 -19.60
N VAL A 42 -10.78 -23.94 -20.59
CA VAL A 42 -9.63 -24.86 -20.55
C VAL A 42 -8.54 -24.30 -19.63
N ARG A 43 -8.41 -22.97 -19.55
CA ARG A 43 -7.43 -22.29 -18.69
C ARG A 43 -7.99 -21.93 -17.31
N CYS A 44 -9.32 -21.99 -17.15
CA CYS A 44 -9.96 -21.78 -15.87
C CYS A 44 -9.82 -23.01 -14.95
N ASN A 45 -8.76 -23.03 -14.15
CA ASN A 45 -8.63 -24.00 -13.07
C ASN A 45 -7.87 -23.38 -11.88
N PRO A 46 -8.58 -22.83 -10.88
CA PRO A 46 -7.94 -22.22 -9.72
C PRO A 46 -7.00 -23.14 -8.95
N ALA A 47 -7.28 -24.45 -8.89
CA ALA A 47 -6.47 -25.40 -8.13
C ALA A 47 -5.07 -25.60 -8.75
N THR A 48 -5.00 -25.63 -10.07
CA THR A 48 -3.76 -25.90 -10.81
C THR A 48 -3.15 -24.65 -11.44
N TYR A 49 -3.80 -23.50 -11.35
CA TYR A 49 -3.30 -22.25 -11.92
C TYR A 49 -1.97 -21.87 -11.28
N ARG A 50 -0.97 -21.60 -12.11
CA ARG A 50 0.33 -21.05 -11.73
C ARG A 50 0.72 -19.94 -12.70
N GLY A 51 1.36 -18.90 -12.17
CA GLY A 51 2.03 -17.86 -12.93
C GLY A 51 3.47 -17.69 -12.46
N GLU A 52 4.25 -16.91 -13.20
CA GLU A 52 5.62 -16.57 -12.81
C GLU A 52 5.77 -15.05 -12.77
N VAL A 53 6.58 -14.57 -11.83
CA VAL A 53 6.89 -13.15 -11.66
C VAL A 53 8.37 -12.96 -11.41
N ASP A 54 8.94 -11.94 -12.04
CA ASP A 54 10.28 -11.48 -11.69
C ASP A 54 10.23 -10.70 -10.38
N VAL A 55 10.92 -11.21 -9.37
CA VAL A 55 10.96 -10.56 -8.04
C VAL A 55 12.19 -9.68 -7.85
N ASN A 56 13.07 -9.61 -8.84
CA ASN A 56 14.24 -8.75 -8.75
C ASN A 56 13.92 -7.34 -9.24
N PRO A 57 14.18 -6.29 -8.45
CA PRO A 57 14.04 -4.92 -8.91
C PRO A 57 15.12 -4.50 -9.92
N ASP A 58 16.22 -5.25 -10.05
CA ASP A 58 17.26 -4.99 -11.06
C ASP A 58 16.79 -5.45 -12.46
N PRO A 59 16.63 -4.55 -13.44
CA PRO A 59 16.12 -4.88 -14.76
C PRO A 59 17.05 -5.78 -15.58
N ASP A 60 18.32 -5.90 -15.19
CA ASP A 60 19.32 -6.70 -15.89
C ASP A 60 19.43 -8.13 -15.33
N ILE A 61 18.76 -8.44 -14.21
CA ILE A 61 18.86 -9.73 -13.52
C ILE A 61 17.47 -10.27 -13.21
N ASN A 62 16.99 -11.22 -14.00
CA ASN A 62 15.68 -11.83 -13.76
C ASN A 62 15.75 -12.92 -12.69
N VAL A 63 14.93 -12.80 -11.64
CA VAL A 63 14.72 -13.85 -10.63
C VAL A 63 13.25 -14.24 -10.68
N MET A 64 12.92 -15.20 -11.55
CA MET A 64 11.54 -15.67 -11.71
C MET A 64 11.13 -16.55 -10.52
N ARG A 65 9.96 -16.27 -9.96
CA ARG A 65 9.31 -17.09 -8.94
C ARG A 65 7.90 -17.48 -9.34
N GLU A 66 7.55 -18.74 -9.03
CA GLU A 66 6.18 -19.22 -9.22
C GLU A 66 5.24 -18.58 -8.18
N TYR A 67 4.04 -18.23 -8.64
CA TYR A 67 2.95 -17.81 -7.78
C TYR A 67 1.66 -18.57 -8.08
N ARG A 68 0.78 -18.63 -7.08
CA ARG A 68 -0.61 -19.06 -7.17
C ARG A 68 -1.55 -17.91 -6.84
N VAL A 69 -2.83 -18.05 -7.19
CA VAL A 69 -3.85 -17.05 -6.87
C VAL A 69 -4.75 -17.58 -5.75
N SER A 70 -4.90 -16.81 -4.68
CA SER A 70 -5.85 -17.09 -3.61
C SER A 70 -7.25 -16.72 -4.06
N VAL A 71 -8.08 -17.73 -4.30
CA VAL A 71 -9.50 -17.55 -4.64
C VAL A 71 -10.32 -17.82 -3.38
N PRO A 72 -11.12 -16.86 -2.89
CA PRO A 72 -11.96 -17.08 -1.70
C PRO A 72 -12.90 -18.28 -1.87
N ASP A 73 -13.18 -18.97 -0.77
CA ASP A 73 -14.17 -20.04 -0.75
C ASP A 73 -15.53 -19.51 -1.23
N ASN A 74 -16.15 -20.24 -2.15
CA ASN A 74 -17.42 -19.88 -2.82
C ASN A 74 -17.34 -18.70 -3.82
N TYR A 75 -16.15 -18.23 -4.22
CA TYR A 75 -16.05 -17.28 -5.33
C TYR A 75 -16.51 -17.94 -6.64
N ALA A 76 -17.60 -17.42 -7.21
CA ALA A 76 -18.28 -18.08 -8.33
C ALA A 76 -17.79 -17.65 -9.73
N PHE A 77 -16.83 -16.73 -9.83
CA PHE A 77 -16.40 -16.11 -11.10
C PHE A 77 -17.59 -15.59 -11.94
N LEU A 78 -18.57 -15.00 -11.27
CA LEU A 78 -19.75 -14.38 -11.88
C LEU A 78 -19.72 -12.85 -11.82
N ASP A 79 -18.80 -12.30 -11.04
CA ASP A 79 -18.64 -10.88 -10.82
C ASP A 79 -17.81 -10.28 -11.96
N ASN A 80 -18.06 -9.05 -12.39
CA ASN A 80 -17.29 -8.42 -13.48
C ASN A 80 -15.93 -7.92 -12.99
N LEU A 81 -15.15 -8.77 -12.32
CA LEU A 81 -13.86 -8.38 -11.78
C LEU A 81 -12.83 -8.22 -12.90
N CYS A 82 -12.86 -9.10 -13.90
CA CYS A 82 -12.09 -8.96 -15.13
C CYS A 82 -12.64 -7.81 -15.98
N THR A 83 -11.92 -6.70 -15.97
CA THR A 83 -12.16 -5.57 -16.85
C THR A 83 -10.82 -5.00 -17.29
N ASP A 84 -10.74 -4.59 -18.56
CA ASP A 84 -9.53 -3.96 -19.12
C ASP A 84 -9.05 -2.78 -18.27
N LEU A 85 -9.95 -2.08 -17.56
CA LEU A 85 -9.59 -0.96 -16.69
C LEU A 85 -8.60 -1.36 -15.58
N ARG A 86 -8.55 -2.64 -15.17
CA ARG A 86 -7.69 -3.14 -14.08
C ARG A 86 -6.23 -3.32 -14.49
N PHE A 87 -5.96 -3.45 -15.79
CA PHE A 87 -4.62 -3.74 -16.31
C PHE A 87 -4.27 -2.92 -17.55
N ASN A 88 -5.11 -1.96 -17.93
CA ASN A 88 -4.79 -0.98 -18.94
C ASN A 88 -3.90 0.11 -18.32
N PRO A 89 -2.61 0.21 -18.70
CA PRO A 89 -1.69 1.19 -18.12
C PRO A 89 -2.07 2.64 -18.48
N ARG A 90 -2.97 2.85 -19.44
CA ARG A 90 -3.49 4.17 -19.82
C ARG A 90 -4.81 4.50 -19.13
N TYR A 91 -5.41 3.57 -18.39
CA TYR A 91 -6.64 3.86 -17.68
C TYR A 91 -6.40 4.95 -16.65
N ARG A 92 -7.22 5.98 -16.70
CA ARG A 92 -7.33 6.99 -15.67
C ARG A 92 -8.73 6.90 -15.10
N PRO A 93 -8.90 6.68 -13.79
CA PRO A 93 -10.21 6.68 -13.17
C PRO A 93 -10.97 7.97 -13.53
N PRO A 94 -12.29 7.92 -13.81
CA PRO A 94 -13.04 9.12 -14.20
C PRO A 94 -12.94 10.28 -13.20
N PHE A 95 -12.70 9.94 -11.93
CA PHE A 95 -12.55 10.89 -10.84
C PHE A 95 -11.11 11.42 -10.66
N SER A 96 -10.12 10.97 -11.44
CA SER A 96 -8.72 11.41 -11.32
C SER A 96 -8.43 12.68 -12.14
N THR A 97 -9.39 13.61 -12.22
CA THR A 97 -9.18 14.91 -12.86
C THR A 97 -8.19 15.74 -12.04
N SER A 98 -7.48 16.66 -12.67
CA SER A 98 -6.53 17.54 -11.97
C SER A 98 -7.19 18.34 -10.83
N ASP A 99 -8.46 18.70 -11.00
CA ASP A 99 -9.24 19.39 -9.96
C ASP A 99 -9.53 18.49 -8.76
N ASN A 100 -9.97 17.25 -8.98
CA ASN A 100 -10.23 16.31 -7.91
C ASN A 100 -8.95 15.92 -7.17
N ILE A 101 -7.86 15.67 -7.92
CA ILE A 101 -6.56 15.39 -7.32
C ILE A 101 -6.08 16.57 -6.49
N ARG A 102 -6.21 17.81 -6.97
CA ARG A 102 -5.88 19.01 -6.19
C ARG A 102 -6.67 19.08 -4.88
N LEU A 103 -7.98 18.81 -4.90
CA LEU A 103 -8.81 18.80 -3.69
C LEU A 103 -8.37 17.71 -2.69
N ILE A 104 -8.01 16.53 -3.18
CA ILE A 104 -7.48 15.45 -2.33
C ILE A 104 -6.16 15.87 -1.69
N GLN A 105 -5.23 16.42 -2.49
CA GLN A 105 -3.95 16.92 -2.01
C GLN A 105 -4.14 18.00 -0.96
N GLU A 106 -5.05 18.96 -1.20
CA GLU A 106 -5.39 20.00 -0.23
C GLU A 106 -5.95 19.41 1.08
N GLY A 107 -6.85 18.43 1.00
CA GLY A 107 -7.37 17.72 2.17
C GLY A 107 -6.28 17.01 2.97
N MET A 108 -5.36 16.32 2.29
CA MET A 108 -4.20 15.66 2.92
C MET A 108 -3.24 16.68 3.54
N ARG A 109 -3.08 17.87 2.93
CA ARG A 109 -2.30 18.96 3.50
C ARG A 109 -2.97 19.53 4.74
N GLN A 110 -4.29 19.75 4.70
CA GLN A 110 -5.06 20.25 5.84
C GLN A 110 -5.05 19.28 7.02
N ALA A 111 -5.04 17.97 6.78
CA ALA A 111 -4.86 16.97 7.82
C ALA A 111 -3.57 17.19 8.63
N VAL A 112 -2.50 17.68 7.98
CA VAL A 112 -1.22 18.01 8.61
C VAL A 112 -1.21 19.43 9.21
N THR A 113 -1.84 20.42 8.60
CA THR A 113 -1.74 21.80 9.10
C THR A 113 -2.73 22.11 10.21
N VAL A 114 -3.90 21.47 10.23
CA VAL A 114 -5.01 21.76 11.16
C VAL A 114 -5.76 20.52 11.64
N GLY A 115 -5.31 19.32 11.24
CA GLY A 115 -6.02 18.07 11.50
C GLY A 115 -5.27 17.10 12.41
N THR A 116 -5.65 15.83 12.34
CA THR A 116 -5.12 14.76 13.20
C THR A 116 -3.65 14.41 12.93
N ALA A 117 -3.05 14.92 11.86
CA ALA A 117 -1.65 14.69 11.50
C ALA A 117 -0.76 15.91 11.81
N GLU A 118 -1.15 16.79 12.74
CA GLU A 118 -0.41 18.02 13.07
C GLU A 118 1.08 17.80 13.37
N ARG A 119 1.42 16.66 13.98
CA ARG A 119 2.82 16.27 14.27
C ARG A 119 3.70 16.08 13.03
N ALA A 120 3.09 15.95 11.84
CA ALA A 120 3.82 15.87 10.57
C ALA A 120 4.15 17.25 9.98
N ASN A 121 3.77 18.36 10.64
CA ASN A 121 4.00 19.71 10.16
C ASN A 121 5.45 20.16 10.40
N LEU A 122 6.34 19.75 9.49
CA LEU A 122 7.76 20.12 9.53
C LEU A 122 7.97 21.57 9.08
N SER A 123 8.93 22.24 9.73
CA SER A 123 9.26 23.64 9.43
C SER A 123 10.04 23.85 8.13
N TYR A 124 10.68 22.79 7.62
CA TYR A 124 11.62 22.85 6.50
C TYR A 124 11.13 22.13 5.24
N VAL A 125 10.04 21.36 5.32
CA VAL A 125 9.41 20.73 4.17
C VAL A 125 7.91 20.61 4.38
N ASN A 126 7.15 20.94 3.35
CA ASN A 126 5.71 20.82 3.41
C ASN A 126 5.29 19.35 3.23
N VAL A 127 4.73 18.74 4.27
CA VAL A 127 4.17 17.38 4.23
C VAL A 127 2.66 17.43 3.97
N ALA A 128 2.15 16.44 3.26
CA ALA A 128 0.73 16.11 3.20
C ALA A 128 0.56 14.62 3.51
N GLY A 129 -0.50 14.26 4.22
CA GLY A 129 -0.69 12.88 4.66
C GLY A 129 -2.03 12.65 5.34
N LYS A 130 -2.26 11.41 5.73
CA LYS A 130 -3.48 11.01 6.43
C LYS A 130 -3.20 9.93 7.46
N THR A 131 -3.86 10.06 8.60
CA THR A 131 -3.90 9.04 9.66
C THR A 131 -4.96 7.98 9.35
N GLY A 132 -4.68 6.74 9.72
CA GLY A 132 -5.64 5.65 9.68
C GLY A 132 -5.60 4.81 10.96
N THR A 133 -6.78 4.33 11.34
CA THR A 133 -6.97 3.39 12.46
C THR A 133 -7.94 2.33 11.95
N ALA A 134 -7.55 1.06 12.04
CA ALA A 134 -8.36 -0.06 11.54
C ALA A 134 -8.60 -1.07 12.65
N GLU A 135 -9.82 -1.13 13.18
CA GLU A 135 -10.23 -2.15 14.14
C GLU A 135 -10.15 -3.55 13.51
N TYR A 136 -9.70 -4.54 14.28
CA TYR A 136 -9.55 -5.90 13.80
C TYR A 136 -9.83 -6.93 14.90
N CYS A 137 -10.21 -8.13 14.48
CA CYS A 137 -10.24 -9.32 15.32
C CYS A 137 -9.86 -10.53 14.46
N ASP A 138 -8.57 -10.87 14.47
CA ASP A 138 -8.04 -12.06 13.79
C ASP A 138 -7.85 -13.22 14.78
N ASN A 139 -7.33 -14.34 14.29
CA ASN A 139 -7.06 -15.52 15.11
C ASN A 139 -6.01 -15.27 16.20
N ILE A 140 -5.06 -14.36 15.97
CA ILE A 140 -4.00 -14.01 16.93
C ILE A 140 -4.61 -13.17 18.06
N ALA A 141 -5.25 -12.04 17.74
CA ALA A 141 -5.92 -11.16 18.70
C ALA A 141 -6.97 -11.89 19.52
N ASN A 142 -7.76 -12.76 18.89
CA ASN A 142 -8.77 -13.55 19.61
C ASN A 142 -8.12 -14.54 20.61
N SER A 143 -7.03 -15.21 20.21
CA SER A 143 -6.30 -16.12 21.10
C SER A 143 -5.66 -15.42 22.31
N LEU A 144 -5.35 -14.13 22.15
CA LEU A 144 -4.83 -13.26 23.21
C LEU A 144 -5.93 -12.61 24.06
N GLY A 145 -7.20 -12.87 23.75
CA GLY A 145 -8.35 -12.30 24.46
C GLY A 145 -8.56 -10.80 24.19
N LEU A 146 -8.04 -10.27 23.08
CA LEU A 146 -8.14 -8.84 22.74
C LEU A 146 -9.47 -8.48 22.04
N CYS A 147 -10.19 -9.46 21.51
CA CYS A 147 -11.41 -9.22 20.73
C CYS A 147 -12.64 -8.89 21.59
N GLU A 148 -12.66 -7.73 22.23
CA GLU A 148 -13.80 -7.23 23.01
C GLU A 148 -14.77 -6.42 22.13
N PRO A 149 -16.02 -6.86 21.90
CA PRO A 149 -16.97 -6.10 21.08
C PRO A 149 -17.15 -4.66 21.56
N GLY A 150 -16.95 -3.70 20.65
CA GLY A 150 -16.98 -2.26 20.97
C GLY A 150 -15.66 -1.70 21.52
N ASN A 151 -14.65 -2.54 21.69
CA ASN A 151 -13.30 -2.17 22.12
C ASN A 151 -12.27 -3.11 21.43
N TRP A 152 -12.44 -3.31 20.12
CA TRP A 152 -11.50 -4.13 19.36
C TRP A 152 -10.15 -3.44 19.27
N PRO A 153 -9.04 -4.21 19.27
CA PRO A 153 -7.75 -3.64 19.03
C PRO A 153 -7.73 -3.05 17.62
N SER A 154 -6.82 -2.10 17.39
CA SER A 154 -6.71 -1.47 16.08
C SER A 154 -5.28 -1.46 15.57
N HIS A 155 -5.15 -1.47 14.25
CA HIS A 155 -3.89 -1.22 13.56
C HIS A 155 -3.69 0.28 13.37
N ALA A 156 -2.45 0.72 13.52
CA ALA A 156 -2.07 2.11 13.28
C ALA A 156 -1.53 2.27 11.85
N TRP A 157 -2.05 3.26 11.13
CA TRP A 157 -1.62 3.64 9.79
C TRP A 157 -1.29 5.13 9.71
N PHE A 158 -0.29 5.45 8.91
CA PHE A 158 -0.08 6.80 8.41
C PHE A 158 0.50 6.73 7.01
N ASP A 159 -0.11 7.43 6.06
CA ASP A 159 0.45 7.67 4.73
C ASP A 159 0.83 9.14 4.60
N GLY A 160 2.01 9.42 4.07
CA GLY A 160 2.49 10.78 3.90
C GLY A 160 3.45 10.93 2.73
N TYR A 161 3.37 12.05 2.03
CA TYR A 161 4.28 12.42 0.96
C TYR A 161 4.82 13.84 1.15
N ALA A 162 6.00 14.08 0.60
CA ALA A 162 6.66 15.36 0.65
C ALA A 162 7.64 15.55 -0.53
N PRO A 163 7.97 16.81 -0.90
CA PRO A 163 7.21 18.02 -0.59
C PRO A 163 5.77 18.00 -1.13
N TYR A 164 4.86 18.74 -0.50
CA TYR A 164 3.46 18.86 -0.89
C TYR A 164 3.31 19.35 -2.33
N GLU A 165 4.10 20.36 -2.71
CA GLU A 165 4.02 21.06 -4.00
C GLU A 165 4.62 20.25 -5.15
N ASN A 166 5.70 19.50 -4.86
CA ASN A 166 6.39 18.67 -5.82
C ASN A 166 6.86 17.38 -5.15
N PRO A 167 5.97 16.38 -5.03
CA PRO A 167 6.25 15.16 -4.27
C PRO A 167 7.44 14.40 -4.84
N GLU A 168 8.38 14.03 -3.98
CA GLU A 168 9.55 13.22 -4.36
C GLU A 168 9.67 11.92 -3.56
N ILE A 169 8.99 11.83 -2.42
CA ILE A 169 8.91 10.64 -1.59
C ILE A 169 7.49 10.46 -1.04
N LEU A 170 7.03 9.22 -1.00
CA LEU A 170 5.83 8.78 -0.30
C LEU A 170 6.22 7.63 0.62
N ILE A 171 5.75 7.68 1.87
CA ILE A 171 6.02 6.67 2.89
C ILE A 171 4.68 6.26 3.50
N VAL A 172 4.48 4.95 3.65
CA VAL A 172 3.34 4.37 4.36
C VAL A 172 3.87 3.62 5.57
N GLY A 173 3.43 4.03 6.75
CA GLY A 173 3.67 3.35 8.00
C GLY A 173 2.47 2.49 8.37
N PHE A 174 2.74 1.24 8.74
CA PHE A 174 1.76 0.29 9.26
C PHE A 174 2.33 -0.37 10.51
N VAL A 175 1.53 -0.40 11.59
CA VAL A 175 1.86 -1.11 12.82
C VAL A 175 0.70 -2.01 13.20
N TYR A 176 0.95 -3.32 13.13
CA TYR A 176 0.04 -4.33 13.65
C TYR A 176 -0.16 -4.12 15.14
N ASN A 177 -1.42 -4.11 15.57
CA ASN A 177 -1.81 -3.81 16.95
C ASN A 177 -1.24 -2.47 17.49
N GLY A 178 -1.08 -1.48 16.60
CA GLY A 178 -0.49 -0.18 16.93
C GLY A 178 -1.46 0.86 17.49
N ASP A 179 -2.74 0.53 17.59
CA ASP A 179 -3.80 1.41 18.06
C ASP A 179 -3.94 2.70 17.21
N GLU A 180 -3.58 3.87 17.75
CA GLU A 180 -3.79 5.15 17.07
C GLU A 180 -2.71 5.47 16.03
N GLY A 181 -3.13 5.67 14.77
CA GLY A 181 -2.25 6.07 13.66
C GLY A 181 -1.43 7.34 13.91
N SER A 182 -2.03 8.35 14.55
CA SER A 182 -1.37 9.63 14.85
C SER A 182 -0.28 9.52 15.92
N ALA A 183 -0.44 8.58 16.85
CA ALA A 183 0.45 8.39 17.99
C ALA A 183 1.61 7.44 17.67
N VAL A 184 1.38 6.45 16.81
CA VAL A 184 2.32 5.35 16.57
C VAL A 184 2.90 5.35 15.16
N ALA A 185 2.06 5.26 14.13
CA ALA A 185 2.54 5.14 12.75
C ALA A 185 3.13 6.46 12.22
N LEU A 186 2.50 7.60 12.54
CA LEU A 186 2.95 8.91 12.07
C LEU A 186 4.40 9.22 12.48
N PRO A 187 4.80 9.14 13.76
CA PRO A 187 6.19 9.44 14.16
C PRO A 187 7.24 8.60 13.42
N MET A 188 6.96 7.31 13.16
CA MET A 188 7.87 6.42 12.42
C MET A 188 8.06 6.88 10.97
N VAL A 189 6.96 7.27 10.32
CA VAL A 189 7.00 7.82 8.96
C VAL A 189 7.77 9.13 8.93
N MET A 190 7.57 9.99 9.91
CA MET A 190 8.29 11.26 10.00
C MET A 190 9.78 11.03 10.16
N GLU A 191 10.22 10.17 11.09
CA GLU A 191 11.65 9.85 11.28
C GLU A 191 12.31 9.35 9.98
N THR A 192 11.60 8.49 9.24
CA THR A 192 12.07 7.99 7.94
C THR A 192 12.16 9.12 6.90
N MET A 193 11.17 10.00 6.86
CA MET A 193 11.13 11.16 5.96
C MET A 193 12.26 12.16 6.29
N GLU A 194 12.51 12.44 7.57
CA GLU A 194 13.61 13.30 8.01
C GLU A 194 14.96 12.71 7.59
N ALA A 195 15.15 11.39 7.77
CA ALA A 195 16.36 10.70 7.36
C ALA A 195 16.59 10.80 5.84
N TYR A 196 15.53 10.69 5.04
CA TYR A 196 15.59 10.88 3.60
C TYR A 196 16.07 12.29 3.22
N PHE A 197 15.43 13.34 3.75
CA PHE A 197 15.79 14.73 3.43
C PHE A 197 17.18 15.11 3.96
N ARG A 198 17.57 14.62 5.14
CA ARG A 198 18.92 14.78 5.68
C ARG A 198 19.96 14.19 4.73
N THR A 199 19.79 12.91 4.36
CA THR A 199 20.72 12.21 3.47
C THR A 199 20.81 12.87 2.10
N LYS A 200 19.68 13.36 1.57
CA LYS A 200 19.63 14.10 0.32
C LYS A 200 20.43 15.41 0.40
N ASN A 201 20.22 16.21 1.45
CA ASN A 201 20.92 17.47 1.64
C ASN A 201 22.43 17.24 1.79
N GLU A 202 22.85 16.24 2.57
CA GLU A 202 24.26 15.86 2.72
C GLU A 202 24.92 15.52 1.37
N ARG A 203 24.26 14.71 0.54
CA ARG A 203 24.75 14.34 -0.80
C ARG A 203 24.86 15.53 -1.75
N GLN A 204 24.03 16.55 -1.56
CA GLN A 204 24.01 17.76 -2.39
C GLN A 204 24.90 18.89 -1.83
N GLY A 205 25.56 18.67 -0.68
CA GLY A 205 26.32 19.71 0.01
C GLY A 205 25.45 20.88 0.51
N LEU A 206 24.14 20.64 0.66
CA LEU A 206 23.20 21.61 1.20
C LEU A 206 23.20 21.57 2.74
N PRO A 207 22.84 22.67 3.42
CA PRO A 207 22.70 22.66 4.86
C PRO A 207 21.75 21.56 5.32
N VAL A 208 22.22 20.73 6.26
CA VAL A 208 21.36 19.82 7.00
C VAL A 208 20.56 20.65 7.98
N ALA A 209 19.24 20.65 7.86
CA ALA A 209 18.39 21.21 8.90
C ALA A 209 18.66 20.41 10.17
N ASN A 210 19.34 21.02 11.15
CA ASN A 210 19.46 20.42 12.47
C ASN A 210 18.05 20.33 13.04
N ALA A 211 17.57 19.11 13.29
CA ALA A 211 16.44 18.89 14.18
C ALA A 211 16.81 19.52 15.54
N GLY A 212 16.33 20.74 15.79
CA GLY A 212 16.57 21.47 17.02
C GLY A 212 16.01 20.68 18.20
N GLY A 213 16.86 20.43 19.19
CA GLY A 213 16.50 19.69 20.40
C GLY A 213 15.56 20.43 21.36
N THR A 214 15.07 19.63 22.32
CA THR A 214 14.54 19.98 23.65
C THR A 214 13.36 20.94 23.74
N GLY A 215 12.19 20.37 24.03
CA GLY A 215 11.07 21.02 24.71
C GLY A 215 10.58 20.14 25.86
N ALA A 216 11.34 20.11 26.95
CA ALA A 216 10.79 19.84 28.27
C ALA A 216 10.09 21.12 28.75
N GLY A 217 8.82 20.99 29.11
CA GLY A 217 7.97 22.03 29.70
C GLY A 217 6.67 21.41 30.14
#